data_AF-A0A6B1BFS5-F1
#
_entry.id   AF-A0A6B1BFS5-F1
#
_cell.length_a   1.000
_cell.length_b   1.000
_cell.length_c   1.000
_cell.angle_alpha   90.00
_cell.angle_beta   90.00
_cell.angle_gamma   90.00
#
_symmetry.space_group_name_H-M   'P 1'
#
loop_
_entity.id
_entity.type
_entity.pdbx_description
1 polymer ?
#
loop_
_entity_poly.entity_id
_entity_poly.type
_entity_poly.pdbx_seq_one_letter_code
_entity_poly.pdbx_strand_id
1 'polypeptide(L)'
;MQLHNIKQILDKFLSQKTTGPDIILCSNPLLKCVFLEKLVHHTNHGVIYLDFDMLYSGYVNSGIFDLPANVLVRRPNLSDWRAEITSIIQTTSAHEYMIIIDSLNGMMTSFGHKRLTLHSIMLMSSLGVNVNTRVIIAAITKKTTDSWKIPGGHTNLPNNMYTLDIADNSAKLTKAT
;
A
#
# COMPACT_ATOMS: atom_id res chain seq x y z
N MET A 1 17.55 -9.61 1.26
CA MET A 1 16.85 -10.18 2.42
C MET A 1 15.96 -11.32 1.93
N GLN A 2 16.23 -12.57 2.30
CA GLN A 2 15.35 -13.70 1.97
C GLN A 2 14.34 -13.91 3.09
N LEU A 3 13.05 -13.80 2.78
CA LEU A 3 11.95 -13.98 3.73
C LEU A 3 11.29 -15.34 3.47
N HIS A 4 11.74 -16.38 4.19
CA HIS A 4 11.40 -17.77 3.91
C HIS A 4 9.89 -18.10 3.97
N ASN A 5 9.11 -17.31 4.72
CA ASN A 5 7.68 -17.51 4.93
C ASN A 5 6.79 -16.50 4.18
N ILE A 6 7.36 -15.63 3.33
CA ILE A 6 6.62 -14.52 2.72
C ILE A 6 5.43 -14.99 1.89
N LYS A 7 5.59 -16.08 1.14
CA LYS A 7 4.54 -16.64 0.28
C LYS A 7 3.29 -16.99 1.09
N GLN A 8 3.47 -17.74 2.19
CA GLN A 8 2.37 -18.13 3.08
C GLN A 8 1.67 -16.92 3.70
N ILE A 9 2.43 -15.88 4.06
CA ILE A 9 1.86 -14.63 4.57
C ILE A 9 1.01 -13.95 3.51
N LEU A 10 1.51 -13.85 2.27
CA LEU A 10 0.80 -13.22 1.16
C LEU A 10 -0.46 -14.02 0.80
N ASP A 11 -0.41 -15.35 0.76
CA ASP A 11 -1.58 -16.21 0.55
C ASP A 11 -2.67 -15.96 1.60
N LYS A 12 -2.27 -15.91 2.88
CA LYS A 12 -3.20 -15.62 3.98
C LYS A 12 -3.75 -14.19 3.90
N PHE A 13 -2.91 -13.21 3.61
CA PHE A 13 -3.32 -11.81 3.52
C PHE A 13 -4.27 -11.58 2.34
N LEU A 14 -3.99 -12.18 1.19
CA LEU A 14 -4.80 -12.03 -0.02
C LEU A 14 -6.12 -12.79 0.04
N SER A 15 -6.17 -13.95 0.71
CA SER A 15 -7.41 -14.71 0.91
C SER A 15 -8.41 -14.06 1.87
N GLN A 16 -7.95 -13.12 2.71
CA GLN A 16 -8.83 -12.33 3.58
C GLN A 16 -9.54 -11.25 2.76
N LYS A 17 -10.83 -11.43 2.50
CA LYS A 17 -11.68 -10.38 1.94
C LYS A 17 -12.02 -9.36 3.02
N THR A 18 -11.68 -8.11 2.76
CA THR A 18 -11.90 -7.00 3.70
C THR A 18 -12.81 -5.95 3.07
N THR A 19 -13.61 -5.28 3.90
CA THR A 19 -14.36 -4.08 3.48
C THR A 19 -13.50 -2.85 3.76
N GLY A 20 -13.27 -2.04 2.73
CA GLY A 20 -12.38 -0.87 2.81
C GLY A 20 -10.91 -1.21 2.52
N PRO A 21 -10.00 -0.25 2.72
CA PRO A 21 -8.58 -0.46 2.42
C PRO A 21 -7.87 -1.22 3.54
N ASP A 22 -6.84 -1.96 3.16
CA ASP A 22 -5.90 -2.57 4.10
C ASP A 22 -4.70 -1.65 4.31
N ILE A 23 -4.31 -1.44 5.56
CA ILE A 23 -3.18 -0.58 5.91
C ILE A 23 -2.08 -1.41 6.53
N ILE A 24 -0.90 -1.38 5.92
CA ILE A 24 0.31 -2.08 6.36
C ILE A 24 1.24 -1.06 7.00
N LEU A 25 1.34 -1.12 8.31
CA LEU A 25 2.26 -0.34 9.12
C LEU A 25 3.60 -1.07 9.21
N CYS A 26 4.68 -0.39 8.86
CA CYS A 26 6.03 -0.94 8.96
C CYS A 26 6.98 0.07 9.59
N SER A 27 7.95 -0.39 10.37
CA SER A 27 8.99 0.46 10.94
C SER A 27 10.23 0.56 10.04
N ASN A 28 10.40 -0.39 9.11
CA ASN A 28 11.58 -0.51 8.27
C ASN A 28 11.22 -0.23 6.79
N PRO A 29 11.72 0.86 6.18
CA PRO A 29 11.47 1.19 4.77
C PRO A 29 11.86 0.10 3.77
N LEU A 30 12.97 -0.59 3.99
CA LEU A 30 13.41 -1.68 3.12
C LEU A 30 12.47 -2.89 3.22
N LEU A 31 12.05 -3.25 4.43
CA LEU A 31 11.09 -4.34 4.64
C LEU A 31 9.75 -4.05 3.96
N LYS A 32 9.25 -2.81 4.08
CA LYS A 32 8.06 -2.35 3.35
C LYS A 32 8.22 -2.59 1.85
N CYS A 33 9.29 -2.07 1.24
CA CYS A 33 9.49 -2.18 -0.20
C CYS A 33 9.63 -3.63 -0.67
N VAL A 34 10.39 -4.47 0.05
CA VAL A 34 10.52 -5.91 -0.28
C VAL A 34 9.17 -6.62 -0.14
N PHE A 35 8.38 -6.31 0.88
CA PHE A 35 7.06 -6.91 1.04
C PHE A 35 6.12 -6.53 -0.11
N LEU A 36 6.08 -5.25 -0.49
CA LEU A 36 5.26 -4.78 -1.60
C LEU A 36 5.74 -5.34 -2.95
N GLU A 37 7.04 -5.47 -3.17
CA GLU A 37 7.59 -6.13 -4.35
C GLU A 37 7.15 -7.60 -4.43
N LYS A 38 7.21 -8.34 -3.32
CA LYS A 38 6.73 -9.72 -3.29
C LYS A 38 5.21 -9.80 -3.49
N LEU A 39 4.46 -8.85 -2.94
CA LEU A 39 3.01 -8.77 -3.11
C LEU A 39 2.62 -8.59 -4.58
N VAL A 40 3.28 -7.69 -5.32
CA VAL A 40 2.94 -7.46 -6.74
C VAL A 40 3.29 -8.64 -7.65
N HIS A 41 4.33 -9.39 -7.32
CA HIS A 41 4.69 -10.62 -8.05
C HIS A 41 3.80 -11.81 -7.70
N HIS A 42 3.16 -11.79 -6.53
CA HIS A 42 2.36 -12.91 -6.03
C HIS A 42 0.89 -12.81 -6.48
N THR A 43 0.42 -11.65 -6.92
CA THR A 43 -0.94 -11.45 -7.42
C THR A 43 -1.05 -11.59 -8.93
N ASN A 44 -2.13 -12.22 -9.40
CA ASN A 44 -2.48 -12.30 -10.82
C ASN A 44 -3.36 -11.12 -11.29
N HIS A 45 -3.81 -10.26 -10.37
CA HIS A 45 -4.64 -9.10 -10.71
C HIS A 45 -3.79 -7.99 -11.35
N GLY A 46 -4.41 -7.15 -12.18
CA GLY A 46 -3.79 -5.90 -12.58
C GLY A 46 -3.51 -5.03 -11.35
N VAL A 47 -2.31 -4.45 -11.27
CA VAL A 47 -1.90 -3.60 -10.14
C VAL A 47 -1.68 -2.18 -10.63
N ILE A 48 -2.29 -1.22 -9.95
CA ILE A 48 -1.93 0.20 -10.05
C ILE A 48 -1.11 0.56 -8.81
N TYR A 49 0.18 0.81 -9.01
CA TYR A 49 1.13 1.11 -7.94
C TYR A 49 1.41 2.61 -7.89
N LEU A 50 0.98 3.28 -6.82
CA LEU A 50 1.19 4.71 -6.60
C LEU A 50 2.41 4.93 -5.72
N ASP A 51 3.54 5.22 -6.36
CA ASP A 51 4.83 5.44 -5.70
C ASP A 51 5.03 6.93 -5.38
N PHE A 52 4.57 7.34 -4.20
CA PHE A 52 4.69 8.68 -3.63
C PHE A 52 6.04 8.95 -2.95
N ASP A 53 6.76 7.92 -2.49
CA ASP A 53 8.07 8.09 -1.84
C ASP A 53 9.26 7.77 -2.76
N MET A 54 8.97 7.38 -4.02
CA MET A 54 9.92 7.10 -5.10
C MET A 54 10.89 5.95 -4.81
N LEU A 55 10.71 5.22 -3.70
CA LEU A 55 11.64 4.20 -3.27
C LEU A 55 11.48 2.92 -4.10
N TYR A 56 10.24 2.48 -4.33
CA TYR A 56 9.96 1.29 -5.14
C TYR A 56 10.45 1.47 -6.58
N SER A 57 10.07 2.58 -7.20
CA SER A 57 10.47 2.85 -8.59
C SER A 57 11.95 3.16 -8.74
N GLY A 58 12.61 3.65 -7.68
CA GLY A 58 14.08 3.70 -7.62
C GLY A 58 14.73 2.32 -7.75
N TYR A 59 14.24 1.33 -7.00
CA TYR A 59 14.73 -0.06 -7.08
C TYR A 59 14.43 -0.73 -8.43
N VAL A 60 13.28 -0.43 -9.03
CA VAL A 60 12.95 -0.91 -10.39
C VAL A 60 13.92 -0.31 -11.42
N ASN A 61 14.12 1.00 -11.39
CA ASN A 61 15.01 1.69 -12.33
C ASN A 61 16.47 1.23 -12.19
N SER A 62 16.91 0.84 -11.00
CA SER A 62 18.27 0.33 -10.76
C SER A 62 18.45 -1.14 -11.13
N GLY A 63 17.39 -1.84 -11.58
CA GLY A 63 17.42 -3.28 -11.88
C GLY A 63 17.52 -4.18 -10.64
N ILE A 64 17.23 -3.63 -9.45
CA ILE A 64 17.19 -4.43 -8.21
C ILE A 64 15.87 -5.19 -8.10
N PHE A 65 14.77 -4.56 -8.53
CA PHE A 65 13.46 -5.19 -8.64
C PHE A 65 13.06 -5.30 -10.11
N ASP A 66 12.55 -6.48 -10.47
CA ASP A 66 11.86 -6.64 -11.74
C ASP A 66 10.46 -6.03 -11.65
N LEU A 67 9.96 -5.48 -12.77
CA LEU A 67 8.61 -4.95 -12.84
C LEU A 67 7.70 -5.96 -13.58
N PRO A 68 6.72 -6.57 -12.89
CA PRO A 68 5.77 -7.46 -13.55
C PRO A 68 4.93 -6.72 -14.61
N ALA A 69 4.61 -7.40 -15.71
CA ALA A 69 3.85 -6.82 -16.82
C ALA A 69 2.42 -6.37 -16.42
N ASN A 70 1.86 -6.96 -15.37
CA ASN A 70 0.54 -6.60 -14.82
C ASN A 70 0.60 -5.40 -13.86
N VAL A 71 1.75 -4.75 -13.66
CA VAL A 71 1.93 -3.63 -12.73
C VAL A 71 2.14 -2.32 -13.49
N LEU A 72 1.23 -1.37 -13.28
CA LEU A 72 1.34 0.00 -13.74
C LEU A 72 1.83 0.90 -12.59
N VAL A 73 3.06 1.39 -12.68
CA VAL A 73 3.63 2.32 -11.68
C VAL A 73 3.29 3.76 -12.07
N ARG A 74 2.63 4.48 -11.17
CA ARG A 74 2.40 5.93 -11.23
C ARG A 74 3.21 6.61 -10.15
N ARG A 75 3.76 7.78 -10.45
CA ARG A 75 4.54 8.60 -9.52
C ARG A 75 3.88 9.97 -9.38
N PRO A 76 2.75 10.09 -8.63
CA PRO A 76 2.07 11.36 -8.49
C PRO A 76 3.00 12.36 -7.80
N ASN A 77 3.21 13.52 -8.43
CA ASN A 77 4.04 14.60 -7.90
C ASN A 77 3.16 15.75 -7.37
N LEU A 78 3.78 16.78 -6.79
CA LEU A 78 3.06 17.92 -6.21
C LEU A 78 2.20 18.71 -7.21
N SER A 79 2.57 18.75 -8.50
CA SER A 79 1.85 19.51 -9.53
C SER A 79 0.64 18.77 -10.11
N ASP A 80 0.73 17.44 -10.23
CA ASP A 80 -0.19 16.67 -11.08
C ASP A 80 -0.98 15.59 -10.34
N TRP A 81 -0.79 15.44 -9.02
CA TRP A 81 -1.42 14.37 -8.26
C TRP A 81 -2.96 14.33 -8.39
N ARG A 82 -3.62 15.49 -8.54
CA ARG A 82 -5.08 15.55 -8.66
C ARG A 82 -5.56 14.85 -9.92
N ALA A 83 -4.95 15.14 -11.06
CA ALA A 83 -5.31 14.55 -12.34
C ALA A 83 -5.06 13.04 -12.34
N GLU A 84 -3.90 12.62 -11.81
CA GLU A 84 -3.55 11.20 -11.64
C GLU A 84 -4.59 10.46 -10.79
N ILE A 85 -4.91 10.98 -9.61
CA ILE A 85 -5.87 10.34 -8.70
C ILE A 85 -7.28 10.29 -9.30
N THR A 86 -7.72 11.35 -9.98
CA THR A 86 -9.00 11.33 -10.71
C THR A 86 -9.00 10.27 -11.80
N SER A 87 -7.94 10.16 -12.59
CA SER A 87 -7.81 9.13 -13.63
C SER A 87 -7.85 7.72 -13.06
N ILE A 88 -7.18 7.49 -11.92
CA ILE A 88 -7.17 6.19 -11.23
C ILE A 88 -8.58 5.84 -10.77
N ILE A 89 -9.27 6.77 -10.09
CA ILE A 89 -10.64 6.56 -9.61
C ILE A 89 -11.58 6.18 -10.76
N GLN A 90 -11.49 6.89 -11.89
CA GLN A 90 -12.29 6.58 -13.08
C GLN A 90 -12.00 5.17 -13.59
N THR A 91 -10.72 4.82 -13.73
CA THR A 91 -10.29 3.49 -14.21
C THR A 91 -10.80 2.38 -13.28
N THR A 92 -10.63 2.56 -11.98
CA THR A 92 -10.96 1.57 -10.94
C THR A 92 -12.44 1.49 -10.60
N SER A 93 -13.26 2.38 -11.17
CA SER A 93 -14.73 2.29 -11.09
C SER A 93 -15.33 1.33 -12.12
N ALA A 94 -14.58 1.02 -13.19
CA ALA A 94 -15.05 0.21 -14.31
C ALA A 94 -14.36 -1.16 -14.41
N HIS A 95 -13.15 -1.29 -13.86
CA HIS A 95 -12.34 -2.50 -13.97
C HIS A 95 -11.76 -2.89 -12.62
N GLU A 96 -11.59 -4.20 -12.41
CA GLU A 96 -10.96 -4.75 -11.20
C GLU A 96 -9.45 -4.52 -11.23
N TYR A 97 -8.95 -3.84 -10.19
CA TYR A 97 -7.52 -3.64 -9.97
C TYR A 97 -7.17 -3.82 -8.49
N MET A 98 -5.92 -4.15 -8.23
CA MET A 98 -5.31 -3.93 -6.92
C MET A 98 -4.62 -2.56 -6.93
N ILE A 99 -5.03 -1.65 -6.05
CA ILE A 99 -4.37 -0.37 -5.89
C ILE A 99 -3.40 -0.49 -4.71
N ILE A 100 -2.12 -0.20 -4.96
CA ILE A 100 -1.11 -0.11 -3.90
C ILE A 100 -0.71 1.36 -3.76
N ILE A 101 -0.86 1.91 -2.56
CA ILE A 101 -0.41 3.26 -2.22
C ILE A 101 0.87 3.14 -1.41
N ASP A 102 2.01 3.46 -2.04
CA ASP A 102 3.32 3.47 -1.40
C ASP A 102 3.95 4.87 -1.40
N SER A 103 3.92 5.66 -0.33
CA SER A 103 3.38 5.38 0.99
C SER A 103 2.35 6.41 1.41
N LEU A 104 1.56 6.08 2.44
CA LEU A 104 0.63 7.01 3.10
C LEU A 104 1.36 8.29 3.54
N ASN A 105 2.59 8.16 4.03
CA ASN A 105 3.44 9.29 4.42
C ASN A 105 3.71 10.20 3.22
N GLY A 106 4.13 9.64 2.08
CA GLY A 106 4.39 10.39 0.85
C GLY A 106 3.13 11.05 0.28
N MET A 107 1.99 10.34 0.30
CA MET A 107 0.70 10.86 -0.16
C MET A 107 0.21 12.04 0.69
N MET A 108 0.33 11.96 2.02
CA MET A 108 -0.03 13.08 2.90
C MET A 108 0.85 14.31 2.66
N THR A 109 2.16 14.11 2.50
CA THR A 109 3.08 15.20 2.15
C THR A 109 2.72 15.81 0.81
N SER A 110 2.41 14.99 -0.19
CA SER A 110 2.07 15.44 -1.54
C SER A 110 0.76 16.22 -1.60
N PHE A 111 -0.23 15.81 -0.81
CA PHE A 111 -1.54 16.46 -0.82
C PHE A 111 -1.57 17.71 0.07
N GLY A 112 -0.64 17.85 1.01
CA GLY A 112 -0.59 18.93 2.00
C GLY A 112 -1.74 18.94 3.02
N HIS A 113 -2.74 18.06 2.86
CA HIS A 113 -3.96 18.03 3.67
C HIS A 113 -4.38 16.60 4.04
N LYS A 114 -4.25 16.25 5.32
CA LYS A 114 -4.61 14.93 5.86
C LYS A 114 -6.05 14.49 5.50
N ARG A 115 -7.03 15.38 5.66
CA ARG A 115 -8.45 15.09 5.37
C ARG A 115 -8.67 14.70 3.91
N LEU A 116 -7.97 15.39 3.00
CA LEU A 116 -8.05 15.13 1.57
C LEU A 116 -7.50 13.75 1.23
N THR A 117 -6.33 13.40 1.78
CA THR A 117 -5.74 12.06 1.63
C THR A 117 -6.69 10.96 2.09
N LEU A 118 -7.26 11.09 3.30
CA LEU A 118 -8.19 10.10 3.84
C LEU A 118 -9.45 9.97 2.99
N HIS A 119 -10.04 11.08 2.56
CA HIS A 119 -11.23 11.04 1.69
C HIS A 119 -10.94 10.41 0.34
N SER A 120 -9.78 10.70 -0.28
CA SER A 120 -9.38 10.06 -1.55
C SER A 120 -9.21 8.55 -1.39
N ILE A 121 -8.59 8.11 -0.30
CA ILE A 121 -8.46 6.68 0.04
C ILE A 121 -9.84 6.05 0.18
N MET A 122 -10.73 6.64 0.98
CA MET A 122 -12.07 6.11 1.20
C MET A 122 -12.89 6.07 -0.10
N LEU A 123 -12.75 7.07 -0.97
CA LEU A 123 -13.42 7.14 -2.26
C LEU A 123 -12.93 6.03 -3.22
N MET A 124 -11.61 5.82 -3.31
CA MET A 124 -11.05 4.72 -4.10
C MET A 124 -11.55 3.36 -3.58
N SER A 125 -11.56 3.16 -2.27
CA SER A 125 -12.05 1.91 -1.68
C SER A 125 -13.54 1.70 -1.88
N SER A 126 -14.37 2.74 -1.74
CA SER A 126 -15.84 2.60 -1.86
C SER A 126 -16.28 2.35 -3.29
N LEU A 127 -15.71 3.06 -4.26
CA LEU A 127 -16.00 2.83 -5.68
C LEU A 127 -15.46 1.47 -6.16
N GLY A 128 -14.33 1.05 -5.59
CA GLY A 128 -13.74 -0.24 -5.87
C GLY A 128 -14.58 -1.44 -5.42
N VAL A 129 -15.46 -1.29 -4.41
CA VAL A 129 -16.29 -2.40 -3.91
C VAL A 129 -17.12 -3.04 -5.01
N ASN A 130 -17.69 -2.24 -5.91
CA ASN A 130 -18.58 -2.72 -6.97
C ASN A 130 -17.87 -3.56 -8.04
N VAL A 131 -16.55 -3.40 -8.17
CA VAL A 131 -15.71 -4.11 -9.15
C VAL A 131 -14.62 -4.96 -8.47
N ASN A 132 -14.80 -5.30 -7.18
CA ASN A 132 -13.87 -6.10 -6.38
C ASN A 132 -12.42 -5.55 -6.30
N THR A 133 -12.25 -4.24 -6.52
CA THR A 133 -10.94 -3.57 -6.39
C THR A 133 -10.52 -3.52 -4.92
N ARG A 134 -9.27 -3.94 -4.66
CA ARG A 134 -8.66 -3.93 -3.33
C ARG A 134 -7.65 -2.81 -3.21
N VAL A 135 -7.77 -2.00 -2.16
CA VAL A 135 -6.85 -0.89 -1.89
C VAL A 135 -5.93 -1.27 -0.73
N ILE A 136 -4.63 -1.30 -0.98
CA ILE A 136 -3.59 -1.64 0.00
C ILE A 136 -2.69 -0.42 0.17
N ILE A 137 -2.41 -0.04 1.41
CA ILE A 137 -1.70 1.19 1.73
C ILE A 137 -0.55 0.83 2.64
N ALA A 138 0.67 1.19 2.25
CA ALA A 138 1.82 1.02 3.12
C ALA A 138 2.18 2.34 3.81
N ALA A 139 2.60 2.26 5.07
CA ALA A 139 2.98 3.44 5.84
C ALA A 139 4.20 3.14 6.71
N ILE A 140 5.13 4.09 6.76
CA ILE A 140 6.25 4.05 7.68
C ILE A 140 5.88 4.73 8.98
N THR A 141 6.02 4.00 10.08
CA THR A 141 5.66 4.44 11.42
C THR A 141 6.72 4.04 12.44
N LYS A 142 6.79 4.81 13.53
CA LYS A 142 7.59 4.46 14.69
C LYS A 142 6.78 3.53 15.61
N LYS A 143 7.37 2.39 15.93
CA LYS A 143 6.91 1.53 17.03
C LYS A 143 7.25 2.24 18.34
N THR A 144 6.23 2.63 19.11
CA THR A 144 6.43 3.08 20.49
C THR A 144 6.28 1.90 21.45
N THR A 145 6.64 2.06 22.72
CA THR A 145 6.54 1.00 23.74
C THR A 145 5.15 0.37 23.79
N ASP A 146 4.10 1.16 23.61
CA ASP A 146 2.72 0.74 23.87
C ASP A 146 1.81 0.71 22.62
N SER A 147 2.22 1.32 21.51
CA SER A 147 1.39 1.35 20.29
C SER A 147 2.16 1.71 19.01
N TRP A 148 1.57 1.35 17.86
CA TRP A 148 1.99 1.83 16.56
C TRP A 148 1.34 3.18 16.26
N LYS A 149 2.15 4.19 15.94
CA LYS A 149 1.63 5.54 15.65
C LYS A 149 1.31 5.70 14.19
N ILE A 150 0.03 5.86 13.87
CA ILE A 150 -0.38 6.13 12.50
C ILE A 150 0.20 7.48 12.03
N PRO A 151 0.84 7.52 10.85
CA PRO A 151 1.27 8.78 10.26
C PRO A 151 0.09 9.74 10.09
N GLY A 152 0.15 10.91 10.71
CA GLY A 152 -0.91 11.93 10.69
C GLY A 152 -1.79 12.00 11.95
N GLY A 153 -1.71 11.09 12.93
CA GLY A 153 -2.41 11.18 14.23
C GLY A 153 -3.75 10.42 14.33
N HIS A 154 -4.42 10.52 15.49
CA HIS A 154 -5.61 9.74 15.96
C HIS A 154 -6.92 9.92 15.17
N THR A 155 -6.90 9.88 13.84
CA THR A 155 -8.14 9.74 13.07
C THR A 155 -8.38 8.26 12.83
N ASN A 156 -9.63 7.82 13.03
CA ASN A 156 -10.11 6.47 12.72
C ASN A 156 -9.61 6.05 11.33
N LEU A 157 -8.53 5.28 11.32
CA LEU A 157 -8.12 4.57 10.14
C LEU A 157 -9.10 3.40 9.92
N PRO A 158 -9.23 2.94 8.67
CA PRO A 158 -10.07 1.80 8.33
C PRO A 158 -9.72 0.55 9.14
N ASN A 159 -10.73 -0.30 9.34
CA ASN A 159 -10.74 -1.42 10.28
C ASN A 159 -9.71 -2.55 10.00
N ASN A 160 -8.96 -2.48 8.89
CA ASN A 160 -8.02 -3.54 8.48
C ASN A 160 -6.58 -3.04 8.52
N MET A 161 -6.08 -2.88 9.73
CA MET A 161 -4.70 -2.49 9.97
C MET A 161 -3.84 -3.72 10.26
N TYR A 162 -2.66 -3.75 9.65
CA TYR A 162 -1.67 -4.82 9.79
C TYR A 162 -0.32 -4.20 10.15
N THR A 163 0.45 -4.88 10.98
CA THR A 163 1.82 -4.51 11.33
C THR A 163 2.79 -5.50 10.70
N LEU A 164 3.79 -4.99 9.98
CA LEU A 164 4.82 -5.76 9.31
C LEU A 164 6.16 -5.57 10.03
N ASP A 165 6.65 -6.65 10.64
CA ASP A 165 7.91 -6.73 11.36
C ASP A 165 8.76 -7.92 10.86
N ILE A 166 10.04 -7.96 11.24
CA ILE A 166 10.90 -9.15 11.12
C ILE A 166 11.05 -9.77 12.51
N ALA A 167 10.85 -11.08 12.58
CA ALA A 167 11.18 -11.90 13.75
C ALA A 167 11.92 -13.15 13.26
N ASP A 168 13.08 -13.46 13.84
CA ASP A 168 13.86 -14.66 13.55
C ASP A 168 14.10 -14.90 12.03
N ASN A 169 14.57 -13.85 11.33
CA ASN A 169 14.78 -13.83 9.88
C ASN A 169 13.55 -14.16 9.01
N SER A 170 12.35 -14.07 9.60
CA SER A 170 11.08 -14.28 8.94
C SER A 170 10.23 -13.01 8.98
N ALA A 171 9.46 -12.75 7.93
CA ALA A 171 8.49 -11.67 7.97
C ALA A 171 7.35 -12.07 8.90
N LYS A 172 6.73 -11.09 9.56
CA LYS A 172 5.53 -11.28 10.35
C LYS A 172 4.53 -10.17 10.03
N LEU A 173 3.38 -10.55 9.47
CA LEU A 173 2.25 -9.65 9.25
C LEU A 173 1.16 -9.99 10.29
N THR A 174 0.90 -9.06 11.21
CA THR A 174 -0.07 -9.25 12.30
C THR A 174 -1.21 -8.26 12.15
N LYS A 175 -2.46 -8.68 12.25
CA LYS A 175 -3.60 -7.75 12.26
C LYS A 175 -3.59 -6.99 13.59
N ALA A 176 -3.58 -5.66 13.54
CA ALA A 176 -3.70 -4.83 14.73
C ALA A 176 -5.15 -4.90 15.25
N THR A 177 -5.31 -5.23 16.53
CA THR A 177 -6.59 -5.24 17.26
C THR A 177 -6.95 -3.86 17.77
#